data_AF-A0A2N5JPA9-F1
#
_entry.id   AF-A0A2N5JPA9-F1
#
_cell.length_a   1.000
_cell.length_b   1.000
_cell.length_c   1.000
_cell.angle_alpha   90.00
_cell.angle_beta   90.00
_cell.angle_gamma   90.00
#
_symmetry.space_group_name_H-M   'P 1'
#
loop_
_entity.id
_entity.type
_entity.pdbx_description
1 polymer ?
#
loop_
_entity_poly.entity_id
_entity_poly.type
_entity_poly.pdbx_seq_one_letter_code
_entity_poly.pdbx_strand_id
1 'polypeptide(L)'
;MTNLFSYIIRVIVIFWVSWLSFIPTAWAFCGFYVAKADVSLFNQASQVIIARDNNRTILTMANDYRGDVKEFAIVVPVPTVIKKEQVKVGNSQILARLDAFTAPRLVEYF
;
A
#
# COMPACT_ATOMS: atom_id res chain seq x y z
N MET A 1 -11.54 26.08 49.78
CA MET A 1 -10.81 25.91 48.50
C MET A 1 -11.13 24.60 47.77
N THR A 2 -11.74 23.59 48.41
CA THR A 2 -12.10 22.28 47.81
C THR A 2 -13.31 22.32 46.85
N ASN A 3 -14.29 23.20 47.09
CA ASN A 3 -15.55 23.23 46.33
C ASN A 3 -15.42 23.85 44.92
N LEU A 4 -14.50 24.81 44.73
CA LEU A 4 -14.28 25.46 43.42
C LEU A 4 -13.55 24.52 42.45
N PHE A 5 -12.55 23.78 42.93
CA PHE A 5 -11.86 22.75 42.15
C PHE A 5 -12.81 21.61 41.75
N SER A 6 -13.70 21.20 42.66
CA SER A 6 -14.76 20.22 42.37
C SER A 6 -15.76 20.70 41.32
N TYR A 7 -16.07 22.00 41.28
CA TYR A 7 -16.98 22.57 40.28
C TYR A 7 -16.36 22.61 38.88
N ILE A 8 -15.09 23.03 38.76
CA ILE A 8 -14.37 23.08 37.49
C ILE A 8 -14.24 21.67 36.88
N ILE A 9 -13.92 20.67 37.72
CA ILE A 9 -13.88 19.27 37.30
C ILE A 9 -15.24 18.82 36.76
N ARG A 10 -16.36 19.18 37.41
CA ARG A 10 -17.71 18.83 36.95
C ARG A 10 -18.04 19.42 35.59
N VAL A 11 -17.66 20.67 35.32
CA VAL A 11 -17.94 21.32 34.02
C VAL A 11 -17.14 20.68 32.89
N ILE A 12 -15.85 20.39 33.13
CA ILE A 12 -15.00 19.72 32.13
C ILE A 12 -15.54 18.31 31.83
N VAL A 13 -15.99 17.59 32.85
CA VAL A 13 -16.61 16.26 32.68
C VAL A 13 -17.89 16.35 31.85
N ILE A 14 -18.75 17.33 32.10
CA ILE A 14 -19.99 17.50 31.33
C ILE A 14 -19.71 17.82 29.86
N PHE A 15 -18.72 18.69 29.59
CA PHE A 15 -18.35 19.06 28.22
C PHE A 15 -17.78 17.88 27.43
N TRP A 16 -16.92 17.08 28.05
CA TRP A 16 -16.37 15.87 27.42
C TRP A 16 -17.44 14.81 27.13
N VAL A 17 -18.39 14.60 28.06
CA VAL A 17 -19.49 13.64 27.86
C VAL A 17 -20.40 14.06 26.70
N SER A 18 -20.64 15.36 26.53
CA SER A 18 -21.41 15.91 25.40
C SER A 18 -20.71 15.62 24.06
N TRP A 19 -19.39 15.79 23.98
CA TRP A 19 -18.63 15.53 22.76
C TRP A 19 -18.61 14.05 22.36
N LEU A 20 -18.50 13.13 23.32
CA LEU A 20 -18.55 11.68 23.04
C LEU A 20 -19.93 11.19 22.60
N SER A 21 -21.00 11.91 22.94
CA SER A 21 -22.37 11.54 22.53
C SER A 21 -22.65 11.84 21.05
N PHE A 22 -21.74 12.57 20.38
CA PHE A 22 -21.84 12.94 18.98
C PHE A 22 -20.98 12.08 18.05
N ILE A 23 -20.59 10.88 18.49
CA ILE A 23 -19.89 9.93 17.64
C ILE A 23 -20.94 9.22 16.75
N PRO A 24 -20.89 9.39 15.41
CA PRO A 24 -21.79 8.67 14.51
C PRO A 24 -21.55 7.16 14.56
N THR A 25 -22.56 6.37 14.24
CA THR A 25 -22.46 4.91 14.18
C THR A 25 -21.52 4.48 13.05
N ALA A 26 -20.40 3.87 13.41
CA ALA A 26 -19.49 3.24 12.45
C ALA A 26 -19.97 1.80 12.20
N TRP A 27 -20.50 1.54 11.00
CA TRP A 27 -20.88 0.20 10.56
C TRP A 27 -19.60 -0.53 10.14
N ALA A 28 -19.10 -1.45 10.97
CA ALA A 28 -17.99 -2.31 10.60
C ALA A 28 -18.44 -3.35 9.57
N PHE A 29 -17.59 -3.59 8.56
CA PHE A 29 -17.84 -4.53 7.47
C PHE A 29 -17.39 -5.94 7.86
N CYS A 30 -18.25 -6.95 7.73
CA CYS A 30 -17.87 -8.36 7.88
C CYS A 30 -17.26 -8.84 6.56
N GLY A 31 -15.94 -8.75 6.40
CA GLY A 31 -15.30 -8.86 5.08
C GLY A 31 -14.91 -10.27 4.62
N PHE A 32 -14.97 -10.46 3.30
CA PHE A 32 -14.18 -11.44 2.54
C PHE A 32 -13.78 -10.80 1.19
N TYR A 33 -12.51 -10.89 0.78
CA TYR A 33 -11.99 -10.29 -0.47
C TYR A 33 -11.29 -11.33 -1.35
N VAL A 34 -11.68 -11.40 -2.62
CA VAL A 34 -11.13 -12.29 -3.66
C VAL A 34 -11.22 -11.57 -5.02
N ALA A 35 -10.26 -11.77 -5.93
CA ALA A 35 -10.35 -11.29 -7.32
C ALA A 35 -9.80 -12.37 -8.28
N LYS A 36 -10.26 -12.55 -9.54
CA LYS A 36 -11.03 -11.65 -10.44
C LYS A 36 -11.95 -12.45 -11.40
N ALA A 37 -13.09 -11.87 -11.79
CA ALA A 37 -13.55 -11.88 -13.19
C ALA A 37 -14.08 -10.48 -13.56
N ASP A 38 -13.49 -9.90 -14.61
CA ASP A 38 -13.75 -8.59 -15.24
C ASP A 38 -13.58 -7.27 -14.44
N VAL A 39 -12.59 -7.15 -13.52
CA VAL A 39 -12.40 -5.87 -12.79
C VAL A 39 -11.66 -4.74 -13.54
N SER A 40 -12.16 -3.52 -13.35
CA SER A 40 -11.52 -2.22 -13.63
C SER A 40 -10.82 -1.61 -12.41
N LEU A 41 -10.84 -2.29 -11.26
CA LEU A 41 -10.21 -1.81 -10.02
C LEU A 41 -8.77 -2.35 -9.93
N PHE A 42 -7.82 -1.51 -10.33
CA PHE A 42 -6.39 -1.75 -10.14
C PHE A 42 -5.84 -0.73 -9.15
N ASN A 43 -5.06 -1.20 -8.18
CA ASN A 43 -4.37 -0.31 -7.27
C ASN A 43 -3.26 0.45 -8.02
N GLN A 44 -3.14 1.74 -7.73
CA GLN A 44 -2.03 2.57 -8.13
C GLN A 44 -0.82 2.18 -7.27
N ALA A 45 -0.02 1.25 -7.80
CA ALA A 45 1.07 0.64 -7.07
C ALA A 45 2.31 0.43 -7.96
N SER A 46 3.48 0.73 -7.41
CA SER A 46 4.75 0.36 -8.01
C SER A 46 4.94 -1.15 -7.95
N GLN A 47 5.31 -1.75 -9.08
CA GLN A 47 5.54 -3.18 -9.23
C GLN A 47 7.04 -3.47 -9.31
N VAL A 48 7.46 -4.54 -8.64
CA VAL A 48 8.85 -5.02 -8.65
C VAL A 48 8.85 -6.51 -8.94
N ILE A 49 9.60 -6.90 -9.97
CA ILE A 49 9.87 -8.30 -10.30
C ILE A 49 11.34 -8.56 -10.03
N ILE A 50 11.60 -9.62 -9.25
CA ILE A 50 12.93 -10.16 -9.04
C ILE A 50 13.00 -11.57 -9.60
N ALA A 51 13.98 -11.80 -10.47
CA ALA A 51 14.32 -13.13 -10.94
C ALA A 51 15.78 -13.40 -10.57
N ARG A 52 16.03 -14.54 -9.92
CA ARG A 52 17.37 -14.96 -9.53
C ARG A 52 17.68 -16.34 -10.07
N ASP A 53 18.83 -16.44 -10.71
CA ASP A 53 19.43 -17.68 -11.18
C ASP A 53 20.91 -17.68 -10.74
N ASN A 54 21.24 -18.50 -9.73
CA ASN A 54 22.58 -18.56 -9.13
C ASN A 54 23.10 -17.15 -8.74
N ASN A 55 24.21 -16.72 -9.36
CA ASN A 55 24.83 -15.42 -9.14
C ASN A 55 24.30 -14.29 -10.05
N ARG A 56 23.22 -14.55 -10.79
CA ARG A 56 22.58 -13.57 -11.68
C ARG A 56 21.22 -13.17 -11.10
N THR A 57 21.07 -11.89 -10.81
CA THR A 57 19.80 -11.30 -10.37
C THR A 57 19.36 -10.27 -11.39
N ILE A 58 18.11 -10.35 -11.83
CA ILE A 58 17.45 -9.34 -12.65
C ILE A 58 16.36 -8.71 -11.79
N LEU A 59 16.44 -7.38 -11.64
CA LEU A 59 15.43 -6.56 -10.99
C LEU A 59 14.74 -5.72 -12.06
N THR A 60 13.43 -5.88 -12.19
CA THR A 60 12.60 -5.04 -13.08
C THR A 60 11.64 -4.25 -12.21
N MET A 61 11.57 -2.94 -12.42
CA MET A 61 10.71 -2.04 -11.65
C MET A 61 9.81 -1.25 -12.61
N ALA A 62 8.53 -1.17 -12.29
CA ALA A 62 7.59 -0.23 -12.90
C ALA A 62 6.97 0.60 -11.79
N ASN A 63 7.37 1.86 -11.70
CA ASN A 63 7.04 2.72 -10.58
C ASN A 63 5.87 3.65 -10.93
N ASP A 64 4.86 3.69 -10.05
CA ASP A 64 3.76 4.64 -10.12
C ASP A 64 4.18 5.96 -9.43
N TYR A 65 4.92 6.80 -10.14
CA TYR A 65 5.40 8.09 -9.63
C TYR A 65 4.42 9.23 -9.97
N ARG A 66 4.15 10.10 -8.98
CA ARG A 66 3.32 11.30 -9.14
C ARG A 66 4.19 12.55 -8.98
N GLY A 67 4.37 13.29 -10.07
CA GLY A 67 5.20 14.49 -10.13
C GLY A 67 5.69 14.74 -11.55
N ASP A 68 6.56 15.74 -11.74
CA ASP A 68 7.26 15.90 -13.01
C ASP A 68 8.25 14.74 -13.20
N VAL A 69 8.15 14.04 -14.32
CA VAL A 69 9.07 12.93 -14.66
C VAL A 69 10.53 13.38 -14.70
N LYS A 70 10.81 14.67 -14.93
CA LYS A 70 12.17 15.22 -14.90
C LYS A 70 12.77 15.26 -13.49
N GLU A 71 11.93 15.27 -12.46
CA GLU A 71 12.35 15.26 -11.04
C GLU A 71 12.39 13.83 -10.47
N PHE A 72 11.91 12.85 -11.24
CA PHE A 72 11.91 11.46 -10.81
C PHE A 72 13.33 10.89 -10.73
N ALA A 73 13.74 10.51 -9.51
CA ALA A 73 14.97 9.78 -9.25
C ALA A 73 14.71 8.67 -8.22
N ILE A 74 15.32 7.51 -8.44
CA ILE A 74 15.30 6.38 -7.51
C ILE A 74 16.73 5.91 -7.24
N VAL A 75 17.05 5.67 -5.96
CA VAL A 75 18.35 5.11 -5.55
C VAL A 75 18.13 3.66 -5.18
N VAL A 76 18.72 2.76 -5.95
CA VAL A 76 18.66 1.31 -5.69
C VAL A 76 20.06 0.82 -5.31
N PRO A 77 20.29 0.41 -4.05
CA PRO A 77 21.57 -0.15 -3.66
C PRO A 77 21.75 -1.53 -4.30
N VAL A 78 22.87 -1.71 -4.99
CA VAL A 78 23.22 -2.96 -5.67
C VAL A 78 24.58 -3.47 -5.19
N PRO A 79 24.77 -4.79 -5.07
CA PRO A 79 25.99 -5.36 -4.49
C PRO A 79 27.20 -5.31 -5.44
N THR A 80 26.99 -4.93 -6.69
CA THR A 80 28.01 -4.93 -7.74
C THR A 80 27.83 -3.74 -8.67
N VAL A 81 28.90 -3.32 -9.33
CA VAL A 81 28.86 -2.21 -10.31
C VAL A 81 28.07 -2.63 -11.55
N ILE A 82 27.03 -1.85 -11.89
CA ILE A 82 26.17 -2.09 -13.04
C ILE A 82 26.77 -1.41 -14.28
N LYS A 83 26.91 -2.18 -15.37
CA LYS A 83 27.32 -1.65 -16.68
C LYS A 83 26.10 -1.16 -17.46
N LYS A 84 26.32 -0.19 -18.36
CA LYS A 84 25.24 0.42 -19.16
C LYS A 84 24.43 -0.61 -19.93
N GLU A 85 25.07 -1.67 -20.43
CA GLU A 85 24.43 -2.72 -21.24
C GLU A 85 23.49 -3.63 -20.41
N GLN A 86 23.62 -3.61 -19.09
CA GLN A 86 22.79 -4.36 -18.15
C GLN A 86 21.50 -3.62 -17.80
N VAL A 87 21.42 -2.32 -18.09
CA VAL A 87 20.21 -1.50 -17.89
C VAL A 87 19.39 -1.54 -19.17
N LYS A 88 18.19 -2.11 -19.10
CA LYS A 88 17.32 -2.31 -20.27
C LYS A 88 15.88 -1.94 -19.93
N VAL A 89 15.18 -1.41 -20.92
CA VAL A 89 13.72 -1.24 -20.84
C VAL A 89 13.08 -2.57 -21.22
N GLY A 90 12.31 -3.15 -20.29
CA GLY A 90 11.60 -4.41 -20.49
C GLY A 90 10.25 -4.22 -21.20
N ASN A 91 9.66 -5.33 -21.65
CA ASN A 91 8.30 -5.33 -22.20
C ASN A 91 7.27 -5.32 -21.06
N SER A 92 6.37 -4.33 -21.05
CA SER A 92 5.32 -4.17 -20.04
C SER A 92 4.30 -5.32 -20.03
N GLN A 93 4.11 -6.04 -21.14
CA GLN A 93 3.23 -7.21 -21.19
C GLN A 93 3.71 -8.35 -20.27
N ILE A 94 5.03 -8.46 -20.05
CA ILE A 94 5.59 -9.45 -19.12
C ILE A 94 5.18 -9.13 -17.68
N LEU A 95 5.18 -7.84 -17.31
CA LEU A 95 4.72 -7.39 -16.00
C LEU A 95 3.24 -7.73 -15.79
N ALA A 96 2.39 -7.39 -16.76
CA ALA A 96 0.96 -7.67 -16.70
C ALA A 96 0.67 -9.18 -16.55
N ARG A 97 1.43 -10.02 -17.26
CA ARG A 97 1.28 -11.48 -17.15
C ARG A 97 1.70 -12.00 -15.78
N LEU A 98 2.83 -11.52 -15.25
CA LEU A 98 3.31 -11.94 -13.92
C LEU A 98 2.39 -11.45 -12.81
N ASP A 99 1.93 -10.21 -12.88
CA ASP A 99 0.95 -9.64 -11.96
C ASP A 99 -0.34 -10.48 -11.92
N ALA A 100 -0.90 -10.81 -13.10
CA ALA A 100 -2.07 -11.68 -13.21
C ALA A 100 -1.82 -13.10 -12.69
N PHE A 101 -0.61 -13.62 -12.88
CA PHE A 101 -0.23 -14.94 -12.37
C PHE A 101 -0.15 -14.96 -10.83
N THR A 102 0.42 -13.92 -10.23
CA THR A 102 0.57 -13.76 -8.78
C THR A 102 -0.67 -13.20 -8.08
N ALA A 103 -1.73 -12.88 -8.84
CA ALA A 103 -2.95 -12.35 -8.28
C ALA A 103 -3.52 -13.28 -7.19
N PRO A 104 -4.01 -12.74 -6.06
CA PRO A 104 -4.53 -13.53 -4.96
C PRO A 104 -5.75 -14.34 -5.43
N ARG A 105 -5.78 -15.63 -5.11
CA ARG A 105 -6.89 -16.54 -5.40
C ARG A 105 -7.44 -17.11 -4.10
N LEU A 106 -8.76 -17.25 -4.01
CA LEU A 106 -9.38 -18.01 -2.94
C LEU A 106 -9.14 -19.50 -3.20
N VAL A 107 -8.60 -20.20 -2.20
CA VAL A 107 -8.51 -21.67 -2.21
C VAL A 107 -9.15 -22.17 -0.92
N GLU A 108 -10.22 -22.95 -1.05
CA GLU A 108 -10.87 -23.63 0.07
C GLU A 108 -10.44 -25.10 0.07
N TYR A 109 -9.91 -25.58 1.19
CA TYR A 109 -9.64 -27.00 1.43
C TYR A 109 -10.74 -27.51 2.35
N PHE A 110 -11.65 -28.31 1.80
CA PHE A 110 -12.76 -28.94 2.53
C PHE A 110 -12.30 -30.25 3.19
#